data_AF-A0A1H7XQU3-F1
#
_entry.id   AF-A0A1H7XQU3-F1
#
_cell.length_a   1.000
_cell.length_b   1.000
_cell.length_c   1.000
_cell.angle_alpha   90.00
_cell.angle_beta   90.00
_cell.angle_gamma   90.00
#
_symmetry.space_group_name_H-M   'P 1'
#
loop_
_entity.id
_entity.type
_entity.pdbx_description
1 polymer ?
#
loop_
_entity_poly.entity_id
_entity_poly.type
_entity_poly.pdbx_seq_one_letter_code
_entity_poly.pdbx_strand_id
1 'polypeptide(L)'
;MQRDIRPVRLRLELISDYLSSDEKVLLKRYGESSSGDRITREVLIPSDMTLHALHYALQKLFGWQNSHLRQFNLPEEVYQKLTQGTVKGWSDLVGVLFQPPV
;
A
#
# COMPACT_ATOMS: atom_id res chain seq x y z
N MET A 1 27.67 5.58 1.66
CA MET A 1 26.85 6.49 2.47
C MET A 1 25.80 5.66 3.20
N GLN A 2 25.77 5.70 4.53
CA GLN A 2 24.74 5.04 5.32
C GLN A 2 23.46 5.86 5.17
N ARG A 3 22.40 5.26 4.61
CA ARG A 3 21.11 5.94 4.49
C ARG A 3 20.53 6.09 5.89
N ASP A 4 20.12 7.30 6.25
CA ASP A 4 19.39 7.56 7.50
C ASP A 4 17.97 7.02 7.35
N ILE A 5 17.76 5.79 7.83
CA ILE A 5 16.47 5.09 7.75
C ILE A 5 15.66 5.47 8.99
N ARG A 6 14.51 6.10 8.77
CA ARG A 6 13.61 6.53 9.85
C ARG A 6 12.29 5.78 9.78
N PRO A 7 11.63 5.53 10.92
CA PRO A 7 10.29 4.98 10.91
C PRO A 7 9.29 6.02 10.39
N VAL A 8 8.44 5.63 9.45
CA VAL A 8 7.32 6.41 8.93
C VAL A 8 6.02 5.71 9.35
N ARG A 9 5.11 6.46 9.96
CA ARG A 9 3.76 5.97 10.25
C ARG A 9 2.89 6.08 9.01
N LEU A 10 2.44 4.94 8.51
CA LEU A 10 1.43 4.87 7.46
C LEU A 10 0.07 4.54 8.05
N ARG A 11 -0.94 5.27 7.59
CA ARG A 11 -2.35 4.95 7.78
C ARG A 11 -2.90 4.43 6.47
N LEU A 12 -3.39 3.20 6.50
CA LEU A 12 -3.89 2.45 5.35
C LEU A 12 -5.38 2.28 5.50
N GLU A 13 -6.12 2.57 4.43
CA GLU A 13 -7.58 2.46 4.42
C GLU A 13 -8.02 1.60 3.23
N LEU A 14 -8.66 0.48 3.54
CA LEU A 14 -9.35 -0.33 2.55
C LEU A 14 -10.78 0.18 2.43
N ILE A 15 -11.14 0.66 1.25
CA ILE A 15 -12.45 1.21 0.92
C ILE A 15 -13.09 0.40 -0.20
N SER A 16 -14.41 0.34 -0.24
CA SER A 16 -15.17 -0.25 -1.34
C SER A 16 -16.43 0.55 -1.57
N ASP A 17 -16.61 1.01 -2.81
CA ASP A 17 -17.80 1.75 -3.24
C ASP A 17 -19.01 0.82 -3.45
N TYR A 18 -18.80 -0.49 -3.38
CA TYR A 18 -19.80 -1.52 -3.69
C TYR A 18 -20.45 -2.14 -2.44
N LEU A 19 -20.15 -1.64 -1.23
CA LEU A 19 -20.74 -2.18 0.00
C LEU A 19 -22.21 -1.80 0.12
N SER A 20 -23.06 -2.83 0.19
CA SER A 20 -24.47 -2.68 0.55
C SER A 20 -24.63 -2.22 2.01
N SER A 21 -25.82 -1.71 2.35
CA SER A 21 -26.14 -1.28 3.72
C SER A 21 -25.92 -2.40 4.76
N ASP A 22 -26.27 -3.64 4.42
CA ASP A 22 -26.13 -4.78 5.31
C ASP A 22 -24.65 -5.13 5.53
N GLU A 23 -23.84 -5.11 4.47
CA GLU A 23 -22.39 -5.33 4.57
C GLU A 23 -21.70 -4.25 5.40
N LYS A 24 -22.13 -2.99 5.32
CA LYS A 24 -21.62 -1.92 6.19
C LYS A 24 -21.92 -2.16 7.66
N VAL A 25 -23.11 -2.69 7.98
CA VAL A 25 -23.47 -3.08 9.35
C VAL A 25 -22.60 -4.23 9.84
N LEU A 26 -22.34 -5.23 9.00
CA LEU A 26 -21.43 -6.33 9.33
C LEU A 26 -20.00 -5.81 9.55
N LEU A 27 -19.52 -4.92 8.70
CA LEU A 27 -18.19 -4.33 8.82
C LEU A 27 -18.05 -3.51 10.10
N LYS A 28 -19.10 -2.80 10.52
CA LYS A 28 -19.13 -2.08 11.79
C LYS A 28 -19.10 -3.02 13.00
N ARG A 29 -19.79 -4.16 12.91
CA ARG A 29 -19.89 -5.12 14.01
C ARG A 29 -18.62 -5.97 14.18
N TYR A 30 -18.02 -6.39 13.08
CA TYR A 30 -16.94 -7.39 13.10
C TYR A 30 -15.60 -6.90 12.53
N GLY A 31 -15.60 -5.84 11.73
CA GLY A 31 -14.42 -5.33 11.05
C GLY A 31 -13.69 -4.18 11.77
N GLU A 32 -14.07 -3.91 13.03
CA GLU A 32 -13.56 -2.77 13.82
C GLU A 32 -13.66 -1.42 13.08
N SER A 33 -14.67 -1.30 12.20
CA SER A 33 -14.91 -0.08 11.42
C SER A 33 -15.94 0.80 12.10
N SER A 34 -15.55 1.96 12.60
CA SER A 34 -16.48 2.88 13.28
C SER A 34 -17.61 3.37 12.35
N SER A 35 -17.28 3.60 11.07
CA SER A 35 -18.25 4.06 10.06
C SER A 35 -18.94 2.92 9.31
N GLY A 36 -18.31 1.74 9.23
CA GLY A 36 -18.79 0.63 8.40
C GLY A 36 -18.40 0.73 6.92
N ASP A 37 -17.65 1.77 6.50
CA ASP A 37 -17.29 1.98 5.10
C ASP A 37 -15.82 1.64 4.78
N ARG A 38 -14.98 1.50 5.81
CA ARG A 38 -13.54 1.31 5.64
C ARG A 38 -12.91 0.45 6.70
N ILE A 39 -11.89 -0.32 6.34
CA ILE A 39 -11.00 -0.98 7.30
C ILE A 39 -9.71 -0.17 7.37
N THR A 40 -9.37 0.30 8.57
CA THR A 40 -8.13 1.06 8.80
C THR A 40 -7.08 0.18 9.45
N ARG A 41 -5.84 0.31 8.99
CA ARG A 41 -4.64 -0.28 9.61
C ARG A 41 -3.58 0.79 9.70
N GLU A 42 -2.92 0.88 10.85
CA GLU A 42 -1.79 1.78 11.04
C GLU A 42 -0.53 0.96 11.31
N VAL A 43 0.57 1.30 10.64
CA VAL A 43 1.83 0.56 10.71
C VAL A 43 3.02 1.52 10.66
N LEU A 44 4.10 1.17 11.34
CA LEU A 44 5.40 1.82 11.19
C LEU A 44 6.23 1.05 10.16
N ILE A 45 6.70 1.73 9.12
CA ILE A 45 7.58 1.14 8.10
C ILE A 45 8.90 1.93 7.98
N PRO A 46 9.98 1.32 7.49
CA PRO A 46 11.19 2.02 7.10
C PRO A 46 10.93 3.06 6.00
N SER A 47 11.54 4.23 6.09
CA SER A 47 11.41 5.31 5.11
C SER A 47 11.95 4.98 3.72
N ASP A 48 12.79 3.96 3.60
CA ASP A 48 13.41 3.51 2.35
C ASP A 48 12.75 2.24 1.76
N MET A 49 11.61 1.82 2.32
CA MET A 49 10.86 0.68 1.80
C MET A 49 10.37 0.93 0.38
N THR A 50 10.70 0.05 -0.56
CA THR A 50 10.22 0.12 -1.94
C THR A 50 8.71 -0.14 -2.02
N LEU A 51 8.06 0.34 -3.07
CA LEU A 51 6.63 0.06 -3.31
C LEU A 51 6.35 -1.45 -3.41
N HIS A 52 7.31 -2.22 -3.92
CA HIS A 52 7.20 -3.67 -3.97
C HIS A 52 7.23 -4.32 -2.58
N ALA A 53 8.15 -3.92 -1.70
CA ALA A 53 8.19 -4.41 -0.33
C ALA A 53 6.96 -3.94 0.48
N LEU A 54 6.53 -2.70 0.27
CA LEU A 54 5.30 -2.17 0.86
C LEU A 54 4.10 -3.02 0.47
N HIS A 55 3.97 -3.41 -0.80
CA HIS A 55 2.91 -4.31 -1.24
C HIS A 55 2.87 -5.62 -0.43
N TYR A 56 4.02 -6.28 -0.22
CA TYR A 56 4.04 -7.51 0.60
C TYR A 56 3.63 -7.24 2.06
N ALA A 57 4.01 -6.09 2.63
CA ALA A 57 3.54 -5.69 3.94
C ALA A 57 2.01 -5.51 3.95
N LEU A 58 1.43 -4.87 2.93
CA LEU A 58 -0.03 -4.73 2.77
C LEU A 58 -0.72 -6.09 2.69
N GLN A 59 -0.19 -7.01 1.88
CA GLN A 59 -0.74 -8.37 1.76
C GLN A 59 -0.81 -9.07 3.12
N LYS A 60 0.26 -8.97 3.93
CA LYS A 60 0.28 -9.56 5.27
C LYS A 60 -0.67 -8.84 6.24
N LEU A 61 -0.72 -7.51 6.22
CA LEU A 61 -1.58 -6.72 7.10
C LEU A 61 -3.08 -6.97 6.88
N PHE A 62 -3.48 -7.23 5.63
CA PHE A 62 -4.87 -7.50 5.26
C PHE A 62 -5.19 -9.00 5.08
N GLY A 63 -4.22 -9.89 5.34
CA GLY A 63 -4.43 -11.35 5.22
C GLY A 63 -4.65 -11.85 3.78
N TRP A 64 -4.14 -11.13 2.80
CA TRP A 64 -4.29 -11.44 1.38
C TRP A 64 -3.19 -12.37 0.85
N GLN A 65 -3.47 -13.03 -0.28
CA GLN A 65 -2.62 -14.09 -0.87
C GLN A 65 -1.85 -13.64 -2.12
N ASN A 66 -1.87 -12.35 -2.47
CA ASN A 66 -1.22 -11.81 -3.67
C ASN A 66 -1.67 -12.51 -4.97
N SER A 67 -2.96 -12.84 -5.07
CA SER A 67 -3.56 -13.58 -6.20
C SER A 67 -4.02 -12.70 -7.37
N HIS A 68 -3.97 -11.37 -7.22
CA HIS A 68 -4.49 -10.42 -8.20
C HIS A 68 -3.45 -9.37 -8.58
N LEU A 69 -3.64 -8.77 -9.75
CA LEU A 69 -2.86 -7.61 -10.21
C LEU A 69 -3.11 -6.40 -9.30
N ARG A 70 -2.14 -5.49 -9.31
CA ARG A 70 -2.14 -4.28 -8.47
C ARG A 70 -1.49 -3.12 -9.20
N GLN A 71 -1.75 -1.91 -8.71
CA GLN A 71 -1.07 -0.69 -9.13
C GLN A 71 -0.94 0.28 -7.95
N PHE A 72 0.08 1.12 -7.98
CA PHE A 72 0.24 2.26 -7.08
C PHE A 72 0.01 3.53 -7.87
N ASN A 73 -1.03 4.26 -7.52
CA ASN A 73 -1.35 5.55 -8.13
C ASN A 73 -0.98 6.66 -7.16
N LEU A 74 -0.12 7.56 -7.62
CA LEU A 74 0.23 8.77 -6.90
C LEU A 74 -0.50 9.96 -7.53
N PRO A 75 -0.82 11.02 -6.78
CA PRO A 75 -1.28 12.27 -7.38
C PRO A 75 -0.27 12.74 -8.44
N GLU A 76 -0.77 13.21 -9.59
CA GLU A 76 0.07 13.52 -10.76
C GLU A 76 1.26 14.44 -10.42
N GLU A 77 1.01 15.49 -9.63
CA GLU A 77 2.05 16.43 -9.18
C GLU A 77 3.16 15.75 -8.37
N VAL A 78 2.77 14.80 -7.51
CA VAL A 78 3.71 14.02 -6.68
C VAL A 78 4.46 13.02 -7.54
N TYR A 79 3.76 12.34 -8.45
CA TYR A 79 4.34 11.40 -9.39
C TYR A 79 5.42 12.07 -10.24
N GLN A 80 5.10 13.23 -10.84
CA GLN A 80 6.05 14.01 -11.65
C GLN A 80 7.24 14.48 -10.83
N LYS A 81 7.02 14.97 -9.61
CA LYS A 81 8.11 15.39 -8.71
C LYS A 81 9.07 14.25 -8.37
N LEU A 82 8.54 13.05 -8.16
CA LEU A 82 9.35 11.88 -7.75
C LEU A 82 10.05 11.21 -8.93
N THR A 83 9.35 11.06 -10.05
CA THR A 83 9.87 10.31 -11.21
C THR A 83 10.59 11.20 -12.22
N GLN A 84 10.34 12.51 -12.18
CA GLN A 84 10.75 13.49 -13.20
C GLN A 84 10.26 13.11 -14.61
N GLY A 85 9.17 12.34 -14.69
CA GLY A 85 8.67 11.79 -15.96
C GLY A 85 9.56 10.71 -16.58
N THR A 86 10.53 10.17 -15.83
CA THR A 86 11.50 9.20 -16.35
C THR A 86 11.22 7.77 -15.88
N VAL A 87 11.50 6.80 -16.74
CA VAL A 87 11.42 5.37 -16.40
C VAL A 87 12.37 5.02 -15.26
N LYS A 88 13.56 5.62 -15.23
CA LYS A 88 14.54 5.41 -14.15
C LYS A 88 14.00 5.86 -12.80
N GLY A 89 13.41 7.06 -12.73
CA GLY A 89 12.80 7.56 -11.50
C GLY A 89 11.67 6.67 -10.99
N TRP A 90 10.87 6.07 -11.89
CA TRP A 90 9.88 5.07 -11.49
C TRP A 90 10.54 3.79 -10.97
N SER A 91 11.53 3.23 -11.70
CA SER A 91 12.27 2.02 -11.31
C SER A 91 12.92 2.13 -9.93
N ASP A 92 13.44 3.31 -9.58
CA ASP A 92 14.04 3.58 -8.28
C ASP A 92 13.02 3.48 -7.12
N LEU A 93 11.73 3.74 -7.37
CA LEU A 93 10.64 3.64 -6.38
C LEU A 93 10.13 2.21 -6.21
N VAL A 94 9.92 1.50 -7.32
CA VAL A 94 9.36 0.14 -7.30
C VAL A 94 10.40 -0.90 -6.89
N GLY A 95 11.68 -0.62 -7.13
CA GLY A 95 12.76 -1.58 -6.99
C GLY A 95 12.79 -2.61 -8.12
N VAL A 96 13.82 -3.45 -8.12
CA VAL A 96 13.99 -4.51 -9.11
C VAL A 96 13.63 -5.85 -8.47
N LEU A 97 12.62 -6.54 -9.00
CA LEU A 97 12.33 -7.92 -8.65
C LEU A 97 13.14 -8.84 -9.56
N PHE A 98 14.16 -9.49 -9.00
CA PHE A 98 14.82 -10.59 -9.69
C PHE A 98 13.94 -11.83 -9.62
N GLN A 99 13.76 -12.52 -10.74
CA GLN A 99 13.19 -13.86 -10.70
C GLN A 99 14.18 -14.76 -9.94
N PRO A 100 13.72 -15.56 -8.96
CA PRO A 100 14.58 -16.57 -8.37
C PRO A 100 15.07 -17.50 -9.50
N PRO A 101 16.35 -17.92 -9.47
CA PRO A 101 16.84 -18.87 -10.45
C PRO A 101 15.97 -20.12 -10.42
N VAL A 102 15.62 -20.60 -11.62
CA VAL A 102 14.86 -21.84 -11.85
C VAL A 102 15.74 -23.04 -11.50
#